data_AF-A0A1H7P9L4-F1
#
_entry.id   AF-A0A1H7P9L4-F1
#
_cell.length_a   1.000
_cell.length_b   1.000
_cell.length_c   1.000
_cell.angle_alpha   90.00
_cell.angle_beta   90.00
_cell.angle_gamma   90.00
#
_symmetry.space_group_name_H-M   'P 1'
#
loop_
_entity.id
_entity.type
_entity.pdbx_description
1 polymer ?
#
loop_
_entity_poly.entity_id
_entity_poly.type
_entity_poly.pdbx_seq_one_letter_code
_entity_poly.pdbx_strand_id
1 'polypeptide(L)'
;MEAYSYVNKSLEEIGNFSTYELDLIHKRATYRRIKRNEVLLTEGQICQSIYFLITGALYQYRMDDIDENIIELHSENEWFLNSPSFISQKPSVDTIKAYADSEILELTIYSIHQLIGLSPVFFQLGKLLQPANPRSQFFDNIMTPAEKYKHIMEERPLLLQKFPLKYIASYLKTTPETLSRIRSRR
;
A
#
# COMPACT_ATOMS: atom_id res chain seq x y z
N MET A 1 4.41 10.51 -18.70
CA MET A 1 3.08 10.70 -19.30
C MET A 1 2.17 9.51 -19.01
N GLU A 2 2.62 8.26 -19.23
CA GLU A 2 1.79 7.06 -18.92
C GLU A 2 1.54 6.85 -17.42
N ALA A 3 2.55 7.05 -16.56
CA ALA A 3 2.40 6.93 -15.10
C ALA A 3 1.27 7.80 -14.52
N TYR A 4 1.09 9.00 -15.05
CA TYR A 4 0.04 9.93 -14.59
C TYR A 4 -1.37 9.50 -15.02
N SER A 5 -1.52 8.67 -16.06
CA SER A 5 -2.84 8.13 -16.44
C SER A 5 -3.40 7.19 -15.38
N TYR A 6 -2.56 6.34 -14.80
CA TYR A 6 -2.96 5.42 -13.73
C TYR A 6 -3.27 6.17 -12.44
N VAL A 7 -2.47 7.19 -12.13
CA VAL A 7 -2.69 8.06 -10.96
C VAL A 7 -4.00 8.82 -11.10
N ASN A 8 -4.25 9.46 -12.24
CA ASN A 8 -5.50 10.18 -12.49
C ASN A 8 -6.72 9.27 -12.30
N LYS A 9 -6.67 8.06 -12.89
CA LYS A 9 -7.75 7.08 -12.73
C LYS A 9 -7.97 6.72 -11.26
N SER A 10 -6.90 6.50 -10.50
CA SER A 10 -7.03 6.23 -9.05
C SER A 10 -7.56 7.43 -8.25
N LEU A 11 -7.25 8.65 -8.68
CA LEU A 11 -7.74 9.88 -8.07
C LEU A 11 -9.24 10.09 -8.32
N GLU A 12 -9.78 9.65 -9.47
CA GLU A 12 -11.21 9.69 -9.77
C GLU A 12 -12.04 8.84 -8.80
N GLU A 13 -11.49 7.75 -8.28
CA GLU A 13 -12.15 6.91 -7.25
C GLU A 13 -12.20 7.62 -5.89
N ILE A 14 -11.27 8.54 -5.65
CA ILE A 14 -11.15 9.30 -4.40
C ILE A 14 -12.02 10.55 -4.47
N GLY A 15 -12.09 11.19 -5.63
CA GLY A 15 -12.67 12.51 -5.73
C GLY A 15 -12.80 13.05 -7.15
N ASN A 16 -13.51 14.17 -7.26
CA ASN A 16 -13.68 14.89 -8.52
C ASN A 16 -12.66 16.03 -8.57
N PHE A 17 -11.55 15.81 -9.28
CA PHE A 17 -10.50 16.80 -9.48
C PHE A 17 -10.59 17.39 -10.89
N SER A 18 -10.54 18.72 -11.00
CA SER A 18 -10.40 19.38 -12.30
C SER A 18 -9.00 19.11 -12.89
N THR A 19 -8.84 19.38 -14.20
CA THR A 19 -7.53 19.29 -14.86
C THR A 19 -6.47 20.18 -14.21
N TYR A 20 -6.86 21.36 -13.72
CA TYR A 20 -5.97 22.24 -12.96
C TYR A 20 -5.51 21.59 -11.64
N GLU A 21 -6.42 20.94 -10.91
CA GLU A 21 -6.10 20.31 -9.63
C GLU A 21 -5.25 19.04 -9.81
N LEU A 22 -5.50 18.26 -10.86
CA LEU A 22 -4.64 17.15 -11.24
C LEU A 22 -3.21 17.61 -11.57
N ASP A 23 -3.07 18.72 -12.30
CA ASP A 23 -1.76 19.32 -12.59
C ASP A 23 -1.03 19.79 -11.31
N LEU A 24 -1.76 20.33 -10.32
CA LEU A 24 -1.20 20.67 -9.02
C LEU A 24 -0.65 19.43 -8.29
N ILE A 25 -1.38 18.30 -8.31
CA ILE A 25 -0.88 17.03 -7.74
C ILE A 25 0.39 16.60 -8.47
N HIS A 26 0.39 16.58 -9.80
CA HIS A 26 1.54 16.14 -10.59
C HIS A 26 2.80 16.97 -10.34
N LYS A 27 2.65 18.29 -10.16
CA LYS A 27 3.75 19.20 -9.85
C LYS A 27 4.32 19.01 -8.44
N ARG A 28 3.56 18.43 -7.53
CA ARG A 28 3.96 18.21 -6.12
C ARG A 28 4.32 16.77 -5.80
N ALA A 29 3.91 15.83 -6.64
CA ALA A 29 4.32 14.45 -6.56
C ALA A 29 5.74 14.27 -7.07
N THR A 30 6.56 13.53 -6.32
CA THR A 30 7.93 13.18 -6.71
C THR A 30 7.97 11.76 -7.22
N TYR A 31 8.45 11.56 -8.44
CA TYR A 31 8.67 10.23 -8.97
C TYR A 31 9.96 9.63 -8.38
N ARG A 32 9.90 8.36 -7.95
CA ARG A 32 11.06 7.63 -7.44
C ARG A 32 11.12 6.23 -8.01
N ARG A 33 12.35 5.76 -8.22
CA ARG A 33 12.67 4.35 -8.49
C ARG A 33 13.24 3.74 -7.22
N ILE A 34 12.77 2.55 -6.89
CA ILE A 34 13.18 1.79 -5.72
C ILE A 34 13.68 0.45 -6.22
N LYS A 35 14.91 0.08 -5.88
CA LYS A 35 15.47 -1.21 -6.29
C LYS A 35 14.90 -2.32 -5.43
N ARG A 36 14.90 -3.54 -5.95
CA ARG A 36 14.60 -4.73 -5.16
C ARG A 36 15.41 -4.76 -3.87
N ASN A 37 14.75 -5.09 -2.76
CA ASN A 37 15.26 -5.10 -1.40
C ASN A 37 15.62 -3.73 -0.79
N GLU A 38 15.45 -2.63 -1.52
CA GLU A 38 15.60 -1.28 -0.97
C GLU A 38 14.47 -0.98 0.02
N VAL A 39 14.84 -0.36 1.14
CA VAL A 39 13.91 0.02 2.21
C VAL A 39 13.37 1.42 1.93
N LEU A 40 12.05 1.55 1.83
CA LEU A 40 11.36 2.82 1.63
C LEU A 40 11.07 3.54 2.95
N LEU A 41 10.76 2.77 4.00
CA LEU A 41 10.53 3.27 5.36
C LEU A 41 11.15 2.28 6.33
N THR A 42 12.01 2.73 7.23
CA THR A 42 12.59 1.90 8.29
C THR A 42 11.78 2.01 9.59
N GLU A 43 11.70 0.92 10.36
CA GLU A 43 11.25 0.98 11.76
C GLU A 43 11.95 2.12 12.53
N GLY A 44 11.20 2.83 13.36
CA GLY A 44 11.69 4.00 14.09
C GLY A 44 11.65 5.31 13.30
N GLN A 45 11.44 5.27 11.97
CA GLN A 45 11.24 6.48 11.16
C GLN A 45 9.78 6.90 11.14
N ILE A 46 9.53 8.20 11.06
CA ILE A 46 8.18 8.76 10.87
C ILE A 46 7.84 8.70 9.39
N CYS A 47 6.71 8.11 9.03
CA CYS A 47 6.17 8.13 7.68
C CYS A 47 5.66 9.55 7.36
N GLN A 48 6.34 10.24 6.45
CA GLN A 48 6.02 11.62 6.05
C GLN A 48 5.34 11.73 4.69
N SER A 49 5.06 10.60 4.04
CA SER A 49 4.57 10.58 2.67
C SER A 49 3.53 9.50 2.46
N ILE A 50 2.62 9.78 1.54
CA ILE A 50 1.80 8.76 0.88
C ILE A 50 2.40 8.45 -0.49
N TYR A 51 2.25 7.20 -0.92
CA TYR A 51 2.84 6.71 -2.14
C TYR A 51 1.79 6.11 -3.06
N PHE A 52 2.01 6.21 -4.36
CA PHE A 52 1.28 5.46 -5.38
C PHE A 52 2.23 4.52 -6.10
N LEU A 53 1.92 3.22 -6.09
CA LEU A 53 2.72 2.20 -6.74
C LEU A 53 2.38 2.11 -8.23
N ILE A 54 3.26 2.60 -9.10
CA ILE A 54 3.05 2.56 -10.55
C ILE A 54 3.40 1.16 -11.08
N THR A 55 4.60 0.67 -10.77
CA THR A 55 5.06 -0.67 -11.16
C THR A 55 5.83 -1.37 -10.04
N GLY A 56 5.79 -2.71 -10.03
CA GLY A 56 6.54 -3.53 -9.11
C GLY A 56 5.72 -4.00 -7.91
N ALA A 57 6.37 -4.21 -6.77
CA ALA A 57 5.75 -4.79 -5.59
C ALA A 57 6.49 -4.38 -4.32
N LEU A 58 5.75 -3.93 -3.30
CA LEU A 58 6.29 -3.58 -1.99
C LEU A 58 5.56 -4.38 -0.90
N TYR A 59 6.21 -4.53 0.24
CA TYR A 59 5.61 -5.15 1.40
C TYR A 59 5.98 -4.39 2.67
N GLN A 60 5.04 -4.37 3.60
CA GLN A 60 5.23 -3.89 4.95
C GLN A 60 5.38 -5.09 5.88
N TYR A 61 6.37 -5.06 6.77
CA TYR A 61 6.61 -6.13 7.73
C TYR A 61 7.03 -5.59 9.08
N ARG A 62 6.85 -6.42 10.10
CA ARG A 62 7.38 -6.23 11.44
C ARG A 62 8.31 -7.38 11.76
N MET A 63 9.45 -7.08 12.38
CA MET A 63 10.33 -8.13 12.90
C MET A 63 9.70 -8.77 14.14
N ASP A 64 9.67 -10.10 14.17
CA ASP A 64 9.36 -10.90 15.34
C ASP A 64 10.56 -11.79 15.63
N ASP A 65 11.40 -11.33 16.56
CA ASP A 65 12.75 -11.83 16.80
C ASP A 65 13.61 -11.81 15.52
N ILE A 66 13.65 -12.92 14.78
CA ILE A 66 14.44 -13.09 13.55
C ILE A 66 13.59 -13.15 12.27
N ASP A 67 12.26 -13.27 12.38
CA ASP A 67 11.37 -13.48 11.24
C ASP A 67 10.64 -12.19 10.81
N GLU A 68 10.52 -11.99 9.50
CA GLU A 68 9.70 -10.92 8.93
C GLU A 68 8.22 -11.35 8.93
N ASN A 69 7.44 -10.80 9.86
CA ASN A 69 5.98 -10.94 9.87
C ASN A 69 5.36 -9.92 8.91
N ILE A 70 4.76 -10.40 7.82
CA ILE A 70 4.16 -9.54 6.79
C ILE A 70 2.87 -8.91 7.31
N ILE A 71 2.83 -7.58 7.31
CA ILE A 71 1.68 -6.76 7.74
C ILE A 71 0.80 -6.41 6.56
N GLU A 72 1.40 -6.03 5.43
CA GLU A 72 0.67 -5.65 4.22
C GLU A 72 1.50 -5.93 2.96
N LEU A 73 0.82 -6.22 1.86
CA LEU A 73 1.42 -6.41 0.54
C LEU A 73 0.84 -5.35 -0.39
N HIS A 74 1.64 -4.81 -1.31
CA HIS A 74 1.21 -3.81 -2.27
C HIS A 74 1.60 -4.21 -3.69
N SER A 75 0.67 -4.01 -4.62
CA SER A 75 0.87 -4.24 -6.06
C SER A 75 0.53 -2.99 -6.87
N GLU A 76 0.75 -3.04 -8.19
CA GLU A 76 0.54 -1.89 -9.07
C GLU A 76 -0.85 -1.27 -8.97
N ASN A 77 -0.91 0.04 -9.23
CA ASN A 77 -2.10 0.88 -9.23
C ASN A 77 -2.75 1.04 -7.86
N GLU A 78 -1.95 0.97 -6.79
CA GLU A 78 -2.40 1.04 -5.41
C GLU A 78 -1.76 2.23 -4.68
N TRP A 79 -2.57 2.94 -3.91
CA TRP A 79 -2.09 3.91 -2.93
C TRP A 79 -1.70 3.19 -1.64
N PHE A 80 -0.55 3.55 -1.07
CA PHE A 80 -0.06 2.94 0.15
C PHE A 80 0.73 3.92 1.02
N LEU A 81 0.75 3.63 2.32
CA LEU A 81 1.45 4.38 3.35
C LEU A 81 1.49 3.53 4.64
N ASN A 82 2.41 3.86 5.56
CA ASN A 82 2.23 3.42 6.94
C ASN A 82 1.21 4.34 7.63
N SER A 83 -0.08 4.00 7.52
CA SER A 83 -1.18 4.83 8.02
C SER A 83 -1.05 5.20 9.51
N PRO A 84 -0.71 4.27 10.44
CA PRO A 84 -0.53 4.61 11.85
C PRO A 84 0.54 5.69 12.08
N SER A 85 1.71 5.56 11.44
CA SER A 85 2.81 6.52 11.56
C SER A 85 2.47 7.86 10.88
N PHE A 86 1.88 7.81 9.69
CA PHE A 86 1.52 9.00 8.92
C PHE A 86 0.43 9.83 9.60
N ILE A 87 -0.59 9.20 10.19
CA ILE A 87 -1.68 9.94 10.87
C ILE A 87 -1.20 10.50 12.21
N SER A 88 -0.53 9.67 13.01
CA SER A 88 -0.14 10.06 14.38
C SER A 88 1.13 10.90 14.42
N GLN A 89 1.88 10.99 13.31
CA GLN A 89 3.20 11.60 13.23
C GLN A 89 4.18 11.05 14.28
N LYS A 90 4.08 9.73 14.52
CA LYS A 90 4.96 8.98 15.44
C LYS A 90 5.79 7.97 14.67
N PRO A 91 6.96 7.56 15.22
CA PRO A 91 7.78 6.51 14.64
C PRO A 91 6.98 5.26 14.27
N SER A 92 7.24 4.73 13.07
CA SER A 92 6.68 3.47 12.61
C SER A 92 7.24 2.30 13.42
N VAL A 93 6.39 1.32 13.70
CA VAL A 93 6.78 0.02 14.27
C VAL A 93 6.98 -1.05 13.18
N ASP A 94 6.82 -0.66 11.92
CA ASP A 94 6.94 -1.52 10.75
C ASP A 94 7.94 -0.92 9.74
N THR A 95 8.51 -1.79 8.92
CA THR A 95 9.39 -1.44 7.80
C THR A 95 8.65 -1.67 6.47
N ILE A 96 8.83 -0.78 5.49
CA ILE A 96 8.34 -0.94 4.11
C ILE A 96 9.54 -1.18 3.19
N LYS A 97 9.50 -2.26 2.41
CA LYS A 97 10.60 -2.69 1.56
C LYS A 97 10.10 -3.16 0.19
N ALA A 98 10.91 -2.92 -0.83
CA ALA A 98 10.63 -3.37 -2.18
C ALA A 98 10.89 -4.87 -2.35
N TYR A 99 9.88 -5.61 -2.80
CA TYR A 99 10.00 -7.02 -3.17
C TYR A 99 10.57 -7.20 -4.59
N ALA A 100 10.28 -6.26 -5.48
CA ALA A 100 10.78 -6.17 -6.85
C ALA A 100 11.24 -4.73 -7.14
N ASP A 101 11.96 -4.52 -8.26
CA ASP A 101 12.22 -3.17 -8.74
C ASP A 101 10.88 -2.45 -8.96
N SER A 102 10.77 -1.25 -8.42
CA SER A 102 9.51 -0.52 -8.30
C SER A 102 9.64 0.93 -8.73
N GLU A 103 8.57 1.43 -9.33
CA GLU A 103 8.40 2.84 -9.65
C GLU A 103 7.20 3.38 -8.87
N ILE A 104 7.42 4.47 -8.14
CA ILE A 104 6.40 5.08 -7.30
C ILE A 104 6.28 6.59 -7.54
N LEU A 105 5.13 7.13 -7.17
CA LEU A 105 4.97 8.55 -6.93
C LEU A 105 4.82 8.78 -5.43
N GLU A 106 5.50 9.80 -4.93
CA GLU A 106 5.53 10.18 -3.54
C GLU A 106 4.89 11.56 -3.36
N LEU A 107 3.94 11.67 -2.43
CA LEU A 107 3.35 12.93 -2.02
C LEU A 107 3.56 13.12 -0.52
N THR A 108 4.38 14.11 -0.16
CA THR A 108 4.68 14.40 1.26
C THR A 108 3.47 15.00 1.97
N ILE A 109 3.40 14.85 3.29
CA ILE A 109 2.39 15.51 4.13
C ILE A 109 2.43 17.03 3.97
N TYR A 110 3.62 17.60 3.79
CA TYR A 110 3.79 19.02 3.50
C TYR A 110 3.15 19.41 2.16
N SER A 111 3.39 18.63 1.11
CA SER A 111 2.75 18.82 -0.20
C SER A 111 1.23 18.74 -0.10
N ILE A 112 0.69 17.77 0.67
CA ILE A 112 -0.76 17.63 0.88
C ILE A 112 -1.34 18.86 1.57
N HIS A 113 -0.71 19.35 2.63
CA HIS A 113 -1.16 20.58 3.32
C HIS A 113 -1.14 21.79 2.39
N GLN A 114 -0.10 21.93 1.56
CA GLN A 114 -0.05 23.01 0.59
C GLN A 114 -1.15 22.89 -0.48
N LEU A 115 -1.44 21.68 -0.95
CA LEU A 115 -2.53 21.42 -1.90
C LEU A 115 -3.88 21.83 -1.28
N ILE A 116 -4.17 21.40 -0.05
CA ILE A 116 -5.38 21.79 0.69
C ILE A 116 -5.50 23.32 0.80
N GLY A 117 -4.39 24.02 1.03
CA GLY A 117 -4.36 25.49 1.05
C GLY A 117 -4.66 26.15 -0.30
N LEU A 118 -4.43 25.45 -1.42
CA LEU A 118 -4.72 25.94 -2.78
C LEU A 118 -6.15 25.61 -3.23
N SER A 119 -6.68 24.45 -2.87
CA SER A 119 -8.07 24.07 -3.14
C SER A 119 -8.62 23.14 -2.05
N PRO A 120 -9.83 23.38 -1.54
CA PRO A 120 -10.46 22.50 -0.56
C PRO A 120 -10.79 21.11 -1.12
N VAL A 121 -10.79 20.90 -2.44
CA VAL A 121 -11.04 19.57 -3.02
C VAL A 121 -10.05 18.52 -2.48
N PHE A 122 -8.82 18.94 -2.17
CA PHE A 122 -7.77 18.03 -1.71
C PHE A 122 -8.01 17.47 -0.31
N PHE A 123 -9.02 17.95 0.44
CA PHE A 123 -9.51 17.24 1.62
C PHE A 123 -9.99 15.82 1.29
N GLN A 124 -10.43 15.56 0.04
CA GLN A 124 -10.84 14.23 -0.41
C GLN A 124 -9.69 13.22 -0.40
N LEU A 125 -8.43 13.66 -0.48
CA LEU A 125 -7.25 12.79 -0.32
C LEU A 125 -7.21 12.12 1.07
N GLY A 126 -7.92 12.66 2.06
CA GLY A 126 -8.09 12.03 3.37
C GLY A 126 -8.70 10.63 3.31
N LYS A 127 -9.42 10.27 2.23
CA LYS A 127 -9.91 8.89 2.01
C LYS A 127 -8.77 7.88 1.89
N LEU A 128 -7.59 8.29 1.44
CA LEU A 128 -6.40 7.44 1.36
C LEU A 128 -5.80 7.08 2.71
N LEU A 129 -6.13 7.85 3.75
CA LEU A 129 -5.65 7.61 5.11
C LEU A 129 -6.43 6.50 5.80
N GLN A 130 -7.63 6.20 5.30
CA GLN A 130 -8.38 5.05 5.78
C GLN A 130 -7.55 3.80 5.48
N PRO A 131 -7.32 2.91 6.46
CA PRO A 131 -6.69 1.64 6.15
C PRO A 131 -7.48 0.99 5.01
N ALA A 132 -6.79 0.44 4.01
CA ALA A 132 -7.40 -0.27 2.88
C ALA A 132 -8.42 -1.34 3.35
N ASN A 133 -8.30 -1.77 4.61
CA ASN A 133 -9.33 -2.49 5.33
C ASN A 133 -9.77 -1.75 6.61
N PRO A 134 -10.96 -1.10 6.64
CA PRO A 134 -11.74 -0.96 7.87
C PRO A 134 -12.13 -2.34 8.48
N ARG A 135 -11.78 -3.44 7.79
CA ARG A 135 -12.00 -4.84 8.16
C ARG A 135 -10.82 -5.49 8.90
N SER A 136 -9.76 -4.82 9.34
CA SER A 136 -8.60 -5.53 9.94
C SER A 136 -9.00 -6.52 11.05
N GLN A 137 -10.00 -6.19 11.88
CA GLN A 137 -10.54 -7.15 12.85
C GLN A 137 -11.34 -8.30 12.21
N PHE A 138 -12.14 -8.03 11.18
CA PHE A 138 -12.93 -9.07 10.48
C PHE A 138 -12.03 -10.01 9.67
N PHE A 139 -11.09 -9.45 8.92
CA PHE A 139 -10.12 -10.20 8.14
C PHE A 139 -9.28 -11.04 9.09
N ASP A 140 -8.65 -10.44 10.10
CA ASP A 140 -7.70 -11.18 10.94
C ASP A 140 -8.35 -12.14 11.93
N ASN A 141 -9.49 -11.77 12.54
CA ASN A 141 -10.06 -12.51 13.68
C ASN A 141 -11.27 -13.38 13.33
N ILE A 142 -11.95 -13.14 12.19
CA ILE A 142 -13.20 -13.84 11.86
C ILE A 142 -13.04 -14.77 10.66
N MET A 143 -12.34 -14.33 9.61
CA MET A 143 -12.22 -15.13 8.39
C MET A 143 -11.25 -16.31 8.55
N THR A 144 -11.68 -17.47 8.08
CA THR A 144 -10.83 -18.65 7.93
C THR A 144 -9.74 -18.41 6.88
N PRO A 145 -8.61 -19.14 6.92
CA PRO A 145 -7.57 -19.04 5.89
C PRO A 145 -8.09 -19.24 4.45
N ALA A 146 -9.11 -20.07 4.26
CA ALA A 146 -9.73 -20.30 2.95
C ALA A 146 -10.54 -19.09 2.46
N GLU A 147 -11.31 -18.46 3.35
CA GLU A 147 -12.06 -17.24 3.02
C GLU A 147 -11.12 -16.07 2.75
N LYS A 148 -10.06 -15.93 3.55
CA LYS A 148 -9.02 -14.92 3.33
C LYS A 148 -8.36 -15.08 1.95
N TYR A 149 -7.99 -16.31 1.59
CA TYR A 149 -7.40 -16.60 0.29
C TYR A 149 -8.37 -16.31 -0.86
N LYS A 150 -9.65 -16.70 -0.71
CA LYS A 150 -10.70 -16.39 -1.69
C LYS A 150 -10.86 -14.88 -1.87
N HIS A 151 -10.85 -14.10 -0.79
CA HIS A 151 -10.93 -12.64 -0.85
C HIS A 151 -9.76 -12.03 -1.63
N ILE A 152 -8.52 -12.50 -1.42
CA ILE A 152 -7.37 -12.04 -2.24
C ILE A 152 -7.57 -12.42 -3.71
N MET A 153 -8.05 -13.61 -4.02
CA MET A 153 -8.29 -14.01 -5.40
C MET A 153 -9.30 -13.12 -6.13
N GLU A 154 -10.33 -12.66 -5.41
CA GLU A 154 -11.43 -11.87 -5.98
C GLU A 154 -11.07 -10.38 -6.04
N GLU A 155 -10.49 -9.83 -4.97
CA GLU A 155 -10.27 -8.38 -4.82
C GLU A 155 -8.84 -7.94 -5.14
N ARG A 156 -7.84 -8.79 -4.90
CA ARG A 156 -6.40 -8.45 -5.03
C ARG A 156 -5.59 -9.54 -5.76
N PRO A 157 -6.02 -10.01 -6.95
CA PRO A 157 -5.40 -11.15 -7.63
C PRO A 157 -3.94 -10.91 -8.02
N LEU A 158 -3.52 -9.65 -8.22
CA LEU A 158 -2.14 -9.29 -8.53
C LEU A 158 -1.16 -9.71 -7.43
N LEU A 159 -1.58 -9.73 -6.16
CA LEU A 159 -0.73 -10.19 -5.06
C LEU A 159 -0.29 -11.64 -5.27
N LEU A 160 -1.20 -12.50 -5.74
CA LEU A 160 -0.91 -13.92 -5.99
C LEU A 160 0.04 -14.14 -7.17
N GLN A 161 0.11 -13.18 -8.08
CA GLN A 161 1.03 -13.21 -9.23
C GLN A 161 2.41 -12.68 -8.86
N LYS A 162 2.49 -11.69 -7.96
CA LYS A 162 3.72 -10.98 -7.60
C LYS A 162 4.47 -11.65 -6.46
N PHE A 163 3.76 -12.16 -5.46
CA PHE A 163 4.37 -12.66 -4.24
C PHE A 163 4.36 -14.20 -4.18
N PRO A 164 5.42 -14.80 -3.63
CA PRO A 164 5.50 -16.23 -3.46
C PRO A 164 4.56 -16.68 -2.33
N LEU A 165 4.21 -17.96 -2.33
CA LEU A 165 3.24 -18.52 -1.39
C LEU A 165 3.57 -18.24 0.08
N LYS A 166 4.86 -18.19 0.44
CA LYS A 166 5.32 -17.87 1.80
C LYS A 166 4.88 -16.47 2.26
N TYR A 167 4.97 -15.47 1.38
CA TYR A 167 4.57 -14.09 1.70
C TYR A 167 3.05 -13.98 1.82
N ILE A 168 2.32 -14.61 0.89
CA ILE A 168 0.86 -14.67 0.97
C ILE A 168 0.42 -15.38 2.26
N ALA A 169 1.06 -16.51 2.62
CA ALA A 169 0.73 -17.23 3.85
C ALA A 169 0.97 -16.37 5.10
N SER A 170 2.13 -15.69 5.19
CA SER A 170 2.44 -14.78 6.30
C SER A 170 1.42 -13.63 6.38
N TYR A 171 1.12 -12.97 5.26
CA TYR A 171 0.10 -11.91 5.18
C TYR A 171 -1.29 -12.39 5.64
N LEU A 172 -1.65 -13.64 5.29
CA LEU A 172 -2.91 -14.25 5.72
C LEU A 172 -2.90 -14.80 7.15
N LYS A 173 -1.78 -14.67 7.86
CA LYS A 173 -1.56 -15.23 9.20
C LYS A 173 -1.82 -16.74 9.23
N THR A 174 -1.30 -17.44 8.23
CA THR A 174 -1.39 -18.90 8.09
C THR A 174 -0.05 -19.49 7.65
N THR A 175 0.06 -20.81 7.62
CA THR A 175 1.29 -21.49 7.17
C THR A 175 1.27 -21.75 5.66
N PRO A 176 2.44 -21.77 4.98
CA PRO A 176 2.52 -22.13 3.56
C PRO A 176 1.90 -23.49 3.22
N GLU A 177 1.99 -24.46 4.13
CA GLU A 177 1.41 -25.81 3.97
C GLU A 177 -0.11 -25.74 4.02
N THR A 178 -0.67 -24.98 4.96
CA THR A 178 -2.12 -24.77 5.08
C THR A 178 -2.66 -24.12 3.81
N LEU A 179 -1.98 -23.07 3.34
CA LEU A 179 -2.37 -22.37 2.12
C LEU A 179 -2.21 -23.24 0.87
N SER A 180 -1.16 -24.07 0.80
CA SER A 180 -0.96 -25.04 -0.28
C SER A 180 -2.13 -26.04 -0.36
N ARG A 181 -2.55 -26.60 0.78
CA ARG A 181 -3.71 -27.51 0.85
C ARG A 181 -5.01 -26.85 0.42
N ILE A 182 -5.21 -25.56 0.73
CA ILE A 182 -6.40 -24.81 0.30
C ILE A 182 -6.41 -24.67 -1.23
N ARG A 183 -5.23 -24.40 -1.84
CA ARG A 183 -5.09 -24.27 -3.29
C ARG A 183 -5.31 -25.59 -4.03
N SER A 184 -4.92 -26.71 -3.45
CA SER A 184 -5.03 -28.03 -4.09
C SER A 184 -6.42 -28.66 -4.00
N ARG A 185 -7.29 -28.16 -3.13
CA ARG A 185 -8.68 -28.65 -2.95
C ARG A 185 -9.68 -28.02 -3.92
N ARG A 186 -9.18 -27.33 -4.95
CA ARG A 186 -9.96 -26.56 -5.91
C ARG A 186 -9.72 -27.06 -7.32
#